data_AF-A0A916G9V5-F1
#
_entry.id   AF-A0A916G9V5-F1
#
_cell.length_a   1.000
_cell.length_b   1.000
_cell.length_c   1.000
_cell.angle_alpha   90.00
_cell.angle_beta   90.00
_cell.angle_gamma   90.00
#
_symmetry.space_group_name_H-M   'P 1'
#
loop_
_entity.id
_entity.type
_entity.pdbx_description
1 polymer ?
#
loop_
_entity_poly.entity_id
_entity_poly.type
_entity_poly.pdbx_seq_one_letter_code
_entity_poly.pdbx_strand_id
1 'polypeptide(L)'
;MSKKSAAERRQENLRRHESNIETKAAPPRRTWGERLDRIAAWLGRLSRPVRILMAAVLALLITLAAAVLAFGFLFSLNTRQFGSNPSAIILPTIIGLTAIGFISYWIGWRVLVGFDFGEEPLHPGRPAARWLIFVALTVIGTALASLIGVLQAFGPVQ
;
A
#
# COMPACT_ATOMS: atom_id res chain seq x y z
N MET A 1 31.51 -60.25 -6.03
CA MET A 1 30.78 -59.42 -5.04
C MET A 1 31.79 -58.68 -4.17
N SER A 2 32.02 -57.39 -4.42
CA SER A 2 33.07 -56.61 -3.75
C SER A 2 32.59 -56.09 -2.39
N LYS A 3 33.23 -56.52 -1.30
CA LYS A 3 33.04 -55.97 0.04
C LYS A 3 33.81 -54.65 0.13
N LYS A 4 33.20 -53.53 -0.31
CA LYS A 4 33.73 -52.20 -0.02
C LYS A 4 33.95 -52.06 1.49
N SER A 5 35.15 -51.65 1.89
CA SER A 5 35.56 -51.58 3.29
C SER A 5 34.71 -50.56 4.05
N ALA A 6 34.49 -50.78 5.34
CA ALA A 6 33.66 -49.89 6.16
C ALA A 6 34.14 -48.43 6.15
N ALA A 7 35.45 -48.20 5.93
CA ALA A 7 36.05 -46.88 5.83
C ALA A 7 35.57 -46.13 4.57
N GLU A 8 35.43 -46.84 3.45
CA GLU A 8 35.02 -46.28 2.16
C GLU A 8 33.57 -45.78 2.21
N ARG A 9 32.68 -46.53 2.89
CA ARG A 9 31.29 -46.12 3.10
C ARG A 9 31.18 -44.89 4.00
N ARG A 10 32.09 -44.75 4.97
CA ARG A 10 32.12 -43.60 5.88
C ARG A 10 32.55 -42.32 5.15
N GLN A 11 33.54 -42.41 4.26
CA GLN A 11 33.95 -41.28 3.42
C GLN A 11 32.88 -40.89 2.40
N GLU A 12 32.18 -41.86 1.81
CA GLU A 12 31.09 -41.57 0.87
C GLU A 12 29.92 -40.85 1.56
N ASN A 13 29.57 -41.24 2.79
CA ASN A 13 28.53 -40.55 3.56
C ASN A 13 28.93 -39.13 3.98
N LEU A 14 30.19 -38.90 4.32
CA LEU A 14 30.68 -37.56 4.65
C LEU A 14 30.65 -36.64 3.44
N ARG A 15 31.08 -37.13 2.26
CA ARG A 15 30.98 -36.37 1.00
C ARG A 15 29.54 -36.02 0.63
N ARG A 16 28.59 -36.93 0.85
CA ARG A 16 27.15 -36.64 0.63
C ARG A 16 26.60 -35.62 1.62
N HIS A 17 27.13 -35.57 2.84
CA HIS A 17 26.75 -34.54 3.81
C HIS A 17 27.35 -33.17 3.49
N GLU A 18 28.63 -33.11 3.10
CA GLU A 18 29.26 -31.87 2.65
C GLU A 18 28.57 -31.31 1.39
N SER A 19 28.25 -32.16 0.40
CA SER A 19 27.51 -31.72 -0.79
C SER A 19 26.11 -31.21 -0.45
N ASN A 20 25.41 -31.83 0.52
CA ASN A 20 24.10 -31.36 0.96
C ASN A 20 24.16 -30.07 1.79
N ILE A 21 25.30 -29.75 2.42
CA ILE A 21 25.49 -28.51 3.17
C ILE A 21 25.82 -27.36 2.21
N GLU A 22 26.66 -27.57 1.19
CA GLU A 22 26.91 -26.55 0.15
C GLU A 22 25.67 -26.25 -0.70
N THR A 23 24.76 -27.22 -0.86
CA THR A 23 23.52 -27.01 -1.63
C THR A 23 22.38 -26.41 -0.79
N LYS A 24 22.53 -26.26 0.54
CA LYS A 24 21.66 -25.40 1.36
C LYS A 24 22.09 -23.94 1.24
N ALA A 25 22.21 -23.45 0.01
CA ALA A 25 22.26 -22.02 -0.27
C ALA A 25 21.07 -21.37 0.43
N ALA A 26 21.34 -20.38 1.28
CA ALA A 26 20.31 -19.64 2.01
C ALA A 26 19.21 -19.21 1.03
N PRO A 27 17.91 -19.38 1.37
CA PRO A 27 16.83 -19.03 0.47
C PRO A 27 17.04 -17.59 -0.01
N PRO A 28 16.96 -17.31 -1.31
CA PRO A 28 17.21 -15.98 -1.84
C PRO A 28 16.36 -14.99 -1.05
N ARG A 29 16.99 -13.98 -0.45
CA ARG A 29 16.29 -12.93 0.28
C ARG A 29 15.32 -12.29 -0.70
N ARG A 30 14.03 -12.64 -0.60
CA ARG A 30 12.99 -12.11 -1.48
C ARG A 30 13.10 -10.59 -1.50
N THR A 31 13.48 -10.06 -2.64
CA THR A 31 13.67 -8.63 -2.79
C THR A 31 12.31 -7.92 -2.72
N TRP A 32 12.29 -6.67 -2.28
CA TRP A 32 11.04 -5.88 -2.25
C TRP A 32 10.36 -5.81 -3.62
N GLY A 33 11.12 -5.94 -4.72
CA GLY A 33 10.60 -6.03 -6.08
C GLY A 33 9.68 -7.23 -6.30
N GLU A 34 10.05 -8.42 -5.84
CA GLU A 34 9.23 -9.64 -5.99
C GLU A 34 7.87 -9.53 -5.30
N ARG A 35 7.80 -8.81 -4.16
CA ARG A 35 6.54 -8.57 -3.46
C ARG A 35 5.62 -7.65 -4.26
N LEU A 36 6.17 -6.58 -4.84
CA LEU A 36 5.42 -5.67 -5.70
C LEU A 36 4.93 -6.37 -6.97
N ASP A 37 5.77 -7.23 -7.56
CA ASP A 37 5.44 -7.99 -8.76
C ASP A 37 4.30 -8.98 -8.48
N ARG A 38 4.27 -9.58 -7.29
CA ARG A 38 3.15 -10.43 -6.86
C ARG A 38 1.83 -9.65 -6.75
N ILE A 39 1.86 -8.43 -6.19
CA ILE A 39 0.67 -7.58 -6.07
C ILE A 39 0.21 -7.12 -7.45
N ALA A 40 1.14 -6.70 -8.32
CA ALA A 40 0.85 -6.33 -9.70
C ALA A 40 0.21 -7.49 -10.48
N ALA A 41 0.77 -8.71 -10.35
CA ALA A 41 0.20 -9.92 -10.96
C ALA A 41 -1.17 -10.32 -10.38
N TRP A 42 -1.45 -9.99 -9.12
CA TRP A 42 -2.78 -10.18 -8.53
C TRP A 42 -3.78 -9.15 -9.09
N LEU A 43 -3.40 -7.87 -9.16
CA LEU A 43 -4.20 -6.80 -9.78
C LEU A 43 -4.51 -7.11 -11.25
N GLY A 44 -3.54 -7.67 -11.98
CA GLY A 44 -3.70 -8.08 -13.38
C GLY A 44 -4.71 -9.21 -13.60
N ARG A 45 -5.03 -10.00 -12.58
CA ARG A 45 -6.06 -11.04 -12.65
C ARG A 45 -7.48 -10.51 -12.45
N LEU A 46 -7.63 -9.28 -11.94
CA LEU A 46 -8.93 -8.68 -11.72
C LEU A 46 -9.55 -8.23 -13.04
N SER A 47 -10.87 -8.36 -13.16
CA SER A 47 -11.61 -7.85 -14.31
C SER A 47 -11.58 -6.32 -14.35
N ARG A 48 -11.66 -5.73 -15.54
CA ARG A 48 -11.70 -4.28 -15.75
C ARG A 48 -12.71 -3.55 -14.84
N PRO A 49 -13.99 -3.97 -14.71
CA PRO A 49 -14.93 -3.29 -13.83
C PRO A 49 -14.52 -3.34 -12.35
N VAL A 50 -13.89 -4.42 -11.89
CA VAL A 50 -13.38 -4.51 -10.52
C VAL A 50 -12.24 -3.53 -10.30
N ARG A 51 -11.34 -3.34 -11.28
CA ARG A 51 -10.26 -2.35 -11.18
C ARG A 51 -10.78 -0.92 -11.15
N ILE A 52 -11.84 -0.63 -11.92
CA ILE A 52 -12.53 0.67 -11.90
C ILE A 52 -13.14 0.92 -10.52
N LEU A 53 -13.86 -0.06 -9.98
CA LEU A 53 -14.45 0.03 -8.65
C LEU A 53 -13.37 0.23 -7.58
N MET A 54 -12.26 -0.51 -7.65
CA MET A 54 -11.12 -0.30 -6.77
C MET A 54 -10.55 1.12 -6.88
N ALA A 55 -10.40 1.67 -8.09
CA ALA A 55 -9.93 3.05 -8.25
C ALA A 55 -10.86 4.07 -7.57
N ALA A 56 -12.19 3.88 -7.71
CA ALA A 56 -13.18 4.72 -7.03
C ALA A 56 -13.11 4.59 -5.50
N VAL A 57 -13.04 3.36 -4.98
CA VAL A 57 -12.93 3.10 -3.54
C VAL A 57 -11.65 3.68 -2.96
N LEU A 58 -10.50 3.49 -3.63
CA LEU A 58 -9.21 4.03 -3.17
C LEU A 58 -9.21 5.56 -3.18
N ALA A 59 -9.81 6.19 -4.20
CA ALA A 59 -9.95 7.64 -4.24
C ALA A 59 -10.84 8.14 -3.09
N LEU A 60 -11.97 7.49 -2.84
CA LEU A 60 -12.86 7.81 -1.73
C LEU A 60 -12.14 7.70 -0.37
N LEU A 61 -11.33 6.65 -0.17
CA LEU A 61 -10.54 6.46 1.04
C LEU A 61 -9.51 7.59 1.24
N ILE A 62 -8.82 8.02 0.19
CA ILE A 62 -7.90 9.18 0.26
C ILE A 62 -8.68 10.45 0.58
N THR A 63 -9.82 10.70 -0.08
CA THR A 63 -10.63 11.89 0.18
C THR A 63 -11.14 11.91 1.61
N LEU A 64 -11.60 10.77 2.13
CA LEU A 64 -12.05 10.65 3.52
C LEU A 64 -10.90 10.90 4.50
N ALA A 65 -9.72 10.31 4.23
CA ALA A 65 -8.53 10.54 5.03
C ALA A 65 -8.12 12.03 5.05
N ALA A 66 -8.12 12.68 3.88
CA ALA A 66 -7.85 14.11 3.75
C ALA A 66 -8.91 14.95 4.46
N ALA A 67 -10.19 14.58 4.39
CA ALA A 67 -11.28 15.26 5.07
C ALA A 67 -11.11 15.20 6.60
N VAL A 68 -10.81 14.02 7.14
CA VAL A 68 -10.54 13.84 8.58
C VAL A 68 -9.38 14.73 9.02
N LEU A 69 -8.28 14.76 8.26
CA LEU A 69 -7.14 15.63 8.57
C LEU A 69 -7.49 17.11 8.48
N ALA A 70 -8.23 17.52 7.44
CA ALA A 70 -8.68 18.89 7.26
C ALA A 70 -9.59 19.34 8.41
N PHE A 71 -10.57 18.53 8.80
CA PHE A 71 -11.43 18.82 9.94
C PHE A 71 -10.65 18.85 11.25
N GLY A 72 -9.75 17.89 11.49
CA GLY A 72 -8.87 17.90 12.66
C GLY A 72 -8.03 19.18 12.74
N PHE A 73 -7.49 19.63 11.61
CA PHE A 73 -6.76 20.90 11.51
C PHE A 73 -7.68 22.10 11.79
N LEU A 74 -8.88 22.15 11.20
CA LEU A 74 -9.85 23.22 11.43
C LEU A 74 -10.27 23.32 12.91
N PHE A 75 -10.46 22.18 13.60
CA PHE A 75 -10.76 22.17 15.03
C PHE A 75 -9.57 22.60 15.90
N SER A 76 -8.33 22.36 15.44
CA SER A 76 -7.13 22.79 16.16
C SER A 76 -6.87 24.30 16.06
N LEU A 77 -7.37 24.94 15.00
CA LEU A 77 -7.27 26.37 14.83
C LEU A 77 -8.22 27.08 15.81
N ASN A 78 -7.67 28.03 16.58
CA ASN A 78 -8.40 28.74 17.61
C ASN A 78 -9.58 29.50 16.98
N THR A 79 -10.81 29.23 17.44
CA THR A 79 -12.05 29.82 16.92
C THR A 79 -12.06 31.35 16.90
N ARG A 80 -11.21 32.00 17.71
CA ARG A 80 -10.99 33.46 17.69
C ARG A 80 -10.34 33.98 16.41
N GLN A 81 -9.57 33.16 15.68
CA GLN A 81 -8.88 33.55 14.44
C GLN A 81 -9.80 33.57 13.21
N PHE A 82 -10.97 32.95 13.28
CA PHE A 82 -11.87 32.81 12.13
C PHE A 82 -12.90 33.94 11.97
N GLY A 83 -12.93 34.89 12.93
CA GLY A 83 -13.85 36.02 12.88
C GLY A 83 -15.33 35.60 12.75
N SER A 84 -16.17 36.49 12.22
CA SER A 84 -17.61 36.25 12.03
C SER A 84 -17.97 35.45 10.77
N ASN A 85 -16.98 35.05 9.94
CA ASN A 85 -17.27 34.44 8.63
C ASN A 85 -16.61 33.06 8.43
N PRO A 86 -17.18 31.99 9.01
CA PRO A 86 -16.68 30.62 8.85
C PRO A 86 -16.73 30.12 7.40
N SER A 87 -17.58 30.72 6.55
CA SER A 87 -17.70 30.32 5.14
C SER A 87 -16.42 30.56 4.33
N ALA A 88 -15.57 31.52 4.76
CA ALA A 88 -14.32 31.86 4.08
C ALA A 88 -13.30 30.70 4.05
N ILE A 89 -13.44 29.70 4.93
CA ILE A 89 -12.50 28.57 5.03
C ILE A 89 -13.18 27.25 4.69
N ILE A 90 -14.46 27.10 5.07
CA ILE A 90 -15.25 25.90 4.75
C ILE A 90 -15.32 25.70 3.23
N LEU A 91 -15.64 26.76 2.47
CA LEU A 91 -15.80 26.64 1.03
C LEU A 91 -14.49 26.25 0.31
N PRO A 92 -13.33 26.91 0.55
CA PRO A 92 -12.05 26.45 0.02
C PRO A 92 -11.69 25.02 0.41
N THR A 93 -12.01 24.61 1.64
CA THR A 93 -11.72 23.26 2.12
C THR A 93 -12.54 22.21 1.35
N ILE A 94 -13.84 22.45 1.13
CA ILE A 94 -14.70 21.56 0.33
C ILE A 94 -14.20 21.48 -1.12
N ILE A 95 -13.84 22.62 -1.72
CA ILE A 95 -13.30 22.67 -3.08
C ILE A 95 -11.98 21.89 -3.16
N GLY A 96 -11.09 22.10 -2.19
CA GLY A 96 -9.81 21.39 -2.10
C GLY A 96 -9.99 19.88 -1.96
N LEU A 97 -10.90 19.42 -1.08
CA LEU A 97 -11.20 18.00 -0.90
C LEU A 97 -11.79 17.37 -2.16
N THR A 98 -12.67 18.10 -2.84
CA THR A 98 -13.26 17.66 -4.11
C THR A 98 -12.18 17.51 -5.18
N ALA A 99 -11.27 18.48 -5.30
CA ALA A 99 -10.14 18.43 -6.22
C ALA A 99 -9.19 17.27 -5.90
N ILE A 100 -8.85 17.05 -4.63
CA ILE A 100 -8.03 15.91 -4.18
C ILE A 100 -8.69 14.59 -4.56
N GLY A 101 -10.00 14.45 -4.35
CA GLY A 101 -10.74 13.25 -4.74
C GLY A 101 -10.72 13.00 -6.24
N PHE A 102 -10.95 14.03 -7.04
CA PHE A 102 -10.93 13.91 -8.50
C PHE A 102 -9.54 13.55 -9.03
N ILE A 103 -8.49 14.21 -8.52
CA ILE A 103 -7.09 13.91 -8.87
C ILE A 103 -6.72 12.49 -8.47
N SER A 104 -7.09 12.06 -7.26
CA SER A 104 -6.80 10.71 -6.76
C SER A 104 -7.52 9.64 -7.58
N TYR A 105 -8.78 9.88 -7.95
CA TYR A 105 -9.53 9.01 -8.84
C TYR A 105 -8.89 8.93 -10.22
N TRP A 106 -8.50 10.07 -10.80
CA TRP A 106 -7.84 10.11 -12.09
C TRP A 106 -6.53 9.32 -12.10
N ILE A 107 -5.68 9.51 -11.08
CA ILE A 107 -4.43 8.76 -10.91
C ILE A 107 -4.72 7.27 -10.74
N GLY A 108 -5.64 6.91 -9.83
CA GLY A 108 -6.03 5.53 -9.59
C GLY A 108 -6.55 4.85 -10.85
N TRP A 109 -7.42 5.52 -11.59
CA TRP A 109 -7.93 5.05 -12.88
C TRP A 109 -6.80 4.80 -13.87
N ARG A 110 -5.92 5.79 -14.09
CA ARG A 110 -4.78 5.67 -15.03
C ARG A 110 -3.87 4.50 -14.68
N VAL A 111 -3.62 4.30 -13.39
CA VAL A 111 -2.67 3.32 -12.90
C VAL A 111 -3.27 1.90 -12.84
N LEU A 112 -4.55 1.76 -12.49
CA LEU A 112 -5.23 0.47 -12.32
C LEU A 112 -5.89 -0.04 -13.62
N VAL A 113 -6.46 0.86 -14.40
CA VAL A 113 -7.21 0.53 -15.62
C VAL A 113 -6.30 0.64 -16.85
N GLY A 114 -5.30 1.51 -16.82
CA GLY A 114 -4.46 1.80 -17.99
C GLY A 114 -5.19 2.64 -19.03
N PHE A 115 -4.49 2.96 -20.11
CA PHE A 115 -5.10 3.54 -21.31
C PHE A 115 -5.28 2.47 -22.37
N ASP A 116 -6.47 2.40 -22.98
CA ASP A 116 -6.65 1.70 -24.25
C ASP A 116 -6.05 2.57 -25.37
N PHE A 117 -4.72 2.52 -25.55
CA PHE A 117 -4.11 2.88 -26.83
C PHE A 117 -3.95 1.56 -27.58
N GLY A 118 -5.00 1.20 -28.31
CA GLY A 118 -5.36 -0.18 -28.63
C GLY A 118 -4.30 -1.00 -29.35
N GLU A 119 -3.77 -2.01 -28.66
CA GLU A 119 -3.52 -3.34 -29.22
C GLU A 119 -3.15 -4.41 -28.17
N GLU A 120 -2.84 -4.05 -26.91
CA GLU A 120 -2.67 -5.02 -25.82
C GLU A 120 -3.43 -4.61 -24.53
N PRO A 121 -4.06 -5.56 -23.81
CA PRO A 121 -4.65 -5.27 -22.51
C PRO A 121 -3.53 -4.86 -21.55
N LEU A 122 -3.44 -3.57 -21.21
CA LEU A 122 -2.42 -3.06 -20.29
C LEU A 122 -2.52 -3.81 -18.94
N HIS A 123 -1.47 -4.56 -18.62
CA HIS A 123 -1.37 -5.24 -17.35
C HIS A 123 -0.99 -4.21 -16.27
N PRO A 124 -1.66 -4.20 -15.10
CA PRO A 124 -1.32 -3.33 -13.99
C PRO A 124 0.12 -3.60 -13.58
N GLY A 125 1.00 -2.62 -13.83
CA GLY A 125 2.42 -2.75 -13.51
C GLY A 125 2.73 -2.42 -12.04
N ARG A 126 4.03 -2.33 -11.74
CA ARG A 126 4.55 -1.84 -10.45
C ARG A 126 3.94 -0.51 -9.96
N PRO A 127 3.58 0.46 -10.84
CA PRO A 127 2.91 1.69 -10.39
C PRO A 127 1.59 1.42 -9.64
N ALA A 128 0.81 0.41 -10.04
CA ALA A 128 -0.46 0.07 -9.39
C ALA A 128 -0.28 -0.50 -7.99
N ALA A 129 0.72 -1.38 -7.82
CA ALA A 129 1.09 -1.88 -6.51
C ALA A 129 1.55 -0.74 -5.59
N ARG A 130 2.37 0.21 -6.10
CA ARG A 130 2.83 1.38 -5.34
C ARG A 130 1.68 2.31 -4.94
N TRP A 131 0.75 2.58 -5.86
CA TRP A 131 -0.45 3.38 -5.58
C TRP A 131 -1.30 2.77 -4.47
N LEU A 132 -1.54 1.45 -4.53
CA LEU A 132 -2.29 0.74 -3.51
C LEU A 132 -1.61 0.78 -2.13
N ILE A 133 -0.28 0.62 -2.08
CA ILE A 133 0.51 0.77 -0.85
C ILE A 133 0.41 2.20 -0.32
N PHE A 134 0.53 3.21 -1.18
CA PHE A 134 0.41 4.61 -0.79
C PHE A 134 -0.95 4.92 -0.16
N VAL A 135 -2.05 4.46 -0.78
CA VAL A 135 -3.40 4.61 -0.22
C VAL A 135 -3.50 3.91 1.13
N ALA A 136 -3.02 2.65 1.24
CA ALA A 136 -3.06 1.89 2.48
C ALA A 136 -2.29 2.59 3.62
N LEU A 137 -1.09 3.10 3.34
CA LEU A 137 -0.29 3.86 4.30
C LEU A 137 -0.98 5.16 4.73
N THR A 138 -1.64 5.85 3.79
CA THR A 138 -2.38 7.08 4.08
C THR A 138 -3.54 6.79 5.02
N VAL A 139 -4.35 5.77 4.72
CA VAL A 139 -5.49 5.37 5.56
C VAL A 139 -5.03 4.92 6.95
N ILE A 140 -3.99 4.10 7.04
CA ILE A 140 -3.42 3.65 8.32
C ILE A 140 -2.89 4.86 9.10
N GLY A 141 -2.13 5.74 8.45
CA GLY A 141 -1.59 6.94 9.08
C GLY A 141 -2.69 7.85 9.64
N THR A 142 -3.75 8.09 8.87
CA THR A 142 -4.90 8.87 9.33
C THR A 142 -5.65 8.17 10.46
N ALA A 143 -5.86 6.85 10.40
CA ALA A 143 -6.51 6.10 11.46
C ALA A 143 -5.71 6.17 12.78
N LEU A 144 -4.38 6.04 12.71
CA LEU A 144 -3.50 6.20 13.87
C LEU A 144 -3.54 7.62 14.43
N ALA A 145 -3.50 8.65 13.57
CA ALA A 145 -3.62 10.04 14.00
C ALA A 145 -4.96 10.30 14.71
N SER A 146 -6.06 9.79 14.16
CA SER A 146 -7.39 9.88 14.79
C SER A 146 -7.43 9.16 16.14
N LEU A 147 -6.85 7.96 16.24
CA LEU A 147 -6.77 7.21 17.48
C LEU A 147 -5.98 7.98 18.55
N ILE A 148 -4.85 8.57 18.19
CA ILE A 148 -4.05 9.41 19.09
C ILE A 148 -4.87 10.61 19.56
N GLY A 149 -5.58 11.29 18.66
CA GLY A 149 -6.45 12.42 19.03
C GLY A 149 -7.56 12.03 20.01
N VAL A 150 -8.19 10.86 19.82
CA VAL A 150 -9.18 10.32 20.75
C VAL A 150 -8.54 10.00 22.11
N LEU A 151 -7.37 9.34 22.13
CA LEU A 151 -6.67 9.02 23.38
C LEU A 151 -6.23 10.28 24.14
N GLN A 152 -5.88 11.36 23.44
CA GLN A 152 -5.58 12.65 24.07
C GLN A 152 -6.83 13.34 24.64
N ALA A 153 -7.98 13.20 23.98
CA ALA A 153 -9.24 13.79 24.44
C ALA A 153 -9.84 13.10 25.67
N PHE A 154 -9.64 11.78 25.80
CA PHE A 154 -10.22 10.95 26.88
C PHE A 154 -9.19 10.37 27.85
N GLY A 155 -7.90 10.63 27.64
CA GLY A 155 -6.84 10.20 28.53
C GLY A 155 -6.94 10.90 29.90
N PRO A 156 -6.45 10.26 30.98
CA PRO A 156 -6.45 10.89 32.29
C PRO A 156 -5.65 12.19 32.23
N VAL A 157 -6.32 13.29 32.58
CA VAL A 157 -5.67 14.58 32.84
C VAL A 157 -4.69 14.35 33.99
N GLN A 158 -3.39 14.33 33.68
CA GLN A 158 -2.35 14.38 34.71
C GLN A 158 -2.22 15.80 35.24
#